data_AF-A0A024VDB7-F1
#
_entry.id   AF-A0A024VDB7-F1
#
_cell.length_a   1.000
_cell.length_b   1.000
_cell.length_c   1.000
_cell.angle_alpha   90.00
_cell.angle_beta   90.00
_cell.angle_gamma   90.00
#
_symmetry.space_group_name_H-M   'P 1'
#
loop_
_entity.id
_entity.type
_entity.pdbx_description
1 polymer ?
#
loop_
_entity_poly.entity_id
_entity_poly.type
_entity_poly.pdbx_seq_one_letter_code
_entity_poly.pdbx_strand_id
1 'polypeptide(L)'
;MNPNYADIKFPDVKSKDLRKVFPKGTPDEAINLITQFLKYEPLKRLNPIEALADPFFDELRDPCIKLPKYIDKLPELFNFCKEEIQEMSMECRRKIIPKNVYEEFLMVDENDNNIINDTISNDFNESNLDTNNSNNKTHVIIES
;
A
#
# COMPACT_ATOMS: atom_id res chain seq x y z
N MET A 1 -15.87 8.10 -11.00
CA MET A 1 -16.82 8.72 -11.95
C MET A 1 -18.21 8.20 -11.65
N ASN A 2 -19.24 9.07 -11.67
CA ASN A 2 -20.59 8.70 -11.28
C ASN A 2 -21.38 8.16 -12.49
N PRO A 3 -21.78 6.87 -12.49
CA PRO A 3 -22.55 6.28 -13.59
C PRO A 3 -23.88 6.98 -13.85
N ASN A 4 -24.46 7.63 -12.84
CA ASN A 4 -25.73 8.34 -12.94
C ASN A 4 -25.66 9.62 -13.80
N TYR A 5 -24.47 10.01 -14.26
CA TYR A 5 -24.21 11.23 -15.04
C TYR A 5 -23.74 10.93 -16.48
N ALA A 6 -23.90 9.69 -16.97
CA ALA A 6 -23.44 9.27 -18.29
C ALA A 6 -24.15 10.00 -19.46
N ASP A 7 -25.41 10.40 -19.27
CA ASP A 7 -26.25 10.96 -20.34
C ASP A 7 -26.15 12.50 -20.47
N ILE A 8 -25.39 13.15 -19.59
CA ILE A 8 -25.16 14.59 -19.69
C ILE A 8 -24.18 14.85 -20.83
N LYS A 9 -24.67 15.54 -21.86
CA LYS A 9 -23.83 15.99 -22.97
C LYS A 9 -23.05 17.24 -22.57
N PHE A 10 -21.75 17.09 -22.44
CA PHE A 10 -20.84 18.22 -22.27
C PHE A 10 -20.42 18.78 -23.63
N PRO A 11 -20.08 20.08 -23.71
CA PRO A 11 -19.36 20.62 -24.86
C PRO A 11 -18.06 19.83 -25.11
N ASP A 12 -17.70 19.66 -26.37
CA ASP A 12 -16.43 19.02 -26.73
C ASP A 12 -15.26 19.96 -26.41
N VAL A 13 -14.56 19.67 -25.31
CA VAL A 13 -13.38 20.40 -24.87
C VAL A 13 -12.17 19.51 -25.07
N LYS A 14 -11.26 19.95 -25.94
CA LYS A 14 -10.00 19.25 -26.18
C LYS A 14 -9.12 19.30 -24.94
N SER A 15 -8.42 18.20 -24.68
CA SER A 15 -7.41 18.15 -23.62
C SER A 15 -6.34 19.21 -23.88
N LYS A 16 -6.01 19.96 -22.84
CA LYS A 16 -4.90 20.91 -22.87
C LYS A 16 -3.69 20.24 -22.22
N ASP A 17 -2.56 20.34 -22.89
CA ASP A 17 -1.29 19.89 -22.33
C ASP A 17 -0.96 20.72 -21.08
N LEU A 18 -0.74 20.04 -19.94
CA LEU A 18 -0.41 20.68 -18.67
C LEU A 18 0.88 21.49 -18.77
N ARG A 19 1.84 21.10 -19.63
CA ARG A 19 3.06 21.88 -19.90
C ARG A 19 2.77 23.28 -20.44
N LYS A 20 1.63 23.46 -21.13
CA LYS A 20 1.17 24.76 -21.65
C LYS A 20 0.26 25.51 -20.68
N VAL A 21 -0.11 24.88 -19.57
CA VAL A 21 -0.90 25.50 -18.50
C VAL A 21 0.02 26.13 -17.47
N PHE A 22 1.13 25.47 -17.14
CA PHE A 22 2.10 25.99 -16.18
C PHE A 22 3.00 27.09 -16.76
N PRO A 23 3.52 28.02 -15.92
CA PRO A 23 4.48 29.03 -16.35
C PRO A 23 5.78 28.44 -16.89
N LYS A 24 6.50 29.23 -17.71
CA LYS A 24 7.85 28.87 -18.16
C LYS A 24 8.78 28.82 -16.94
N GLY A 25 9.45 27.68 -16.74
CA GLY A 25 10.35 27.44 -15.60
C GLY A 25 9.82 26.47 -14.55
N THR A 26 8.62 25.92 -14.72
CA THR A 26 8.16 24.81 -13.88
C THR A 26 8.96 23.54 -14.18
N PRO A 27 9.49 22.83 -13.15
CA PRO A 27 10.18 21.56 -13.33
C PRO A 27 9.32 20.51 -14.04
N ASP A 28 9.90 19.75 -14.95
CA ASP A 28 9.19 18.71 -15.71
C ASP A 28 8.72 17.58 -14.80
N GLU A 29 9.47 17.28 -13.74
CA GLU A 29 9.15 16.30 -12.71
C GLU A 29 7.83 16.65 -12.01
N ALA A 30 7.64 17.93 -11.66
CA ALA A 30 6.43 18.42 -11.02
C ALA A 30 5.21 18.26 -11.94
N ILE A 31 5.37 18.59 -13.22
CA ILE A 31 4.29 18.47 -14.21
C ILE A 31 3.92 17.00 -14.40
N ASN A 32 4.92 16.12 -14.46
CA ASN A 32 4.70 14.68 -14.60
C ASN A 32 3.93 14.12 -13.39
N LEU A 33 4.35 14.47 -12.17
CA LEU A 33 3.66 14.07 -10.94
C LEU A 33 2.19 14.49 -10.96
N ILE A 34 1.92 15.77 -11.24
CA ILE A 34 0.55 16.31 -11.31
C ILE A 34 -0.28 15.62 -12.39
N THR A 35 0.33 15.26 -13.52
CA THR A 35 -0.34 14.54 -14.61
C THR A 35 -0.83 13.16 -14.17
N GLN A 36 -0.16 12.51 -13.22
CA GLN A 36 -0.59 11.23 -12.66
C GLN A 36 -1.65 11.36 -11.56
N PHE A 37 -1.70 12.48 -10.86
CA PHE A 37 -2.77 12.77 -9.90
C PHE A 37 -4.08 13.21 -10.58
N LEU A 38 -4.00 14.06 -11.60
CA LEU A 38 -5.15 14.64 -12.28
C LEU A 38 -5.72 13.71 -13.36
N LYS A 39 -6.03 12.46 -12.97
CA LYS A 39 -6.78 11.52 -13.82
C LYS A 39 -8.27 11.58 -13.50
N TYR A 40 -9.06 11.56 -14.56
CA TYR A 40 -10.52 11.51 -14.47
C TYR A 40 -11.01 10.21 -13.84
N GLU A 41 -10.42 9.10 -14.24
CA GLU A 41 -10.66 7.79 -13.65
C GLU A 41 -10.00 7.70 -12.26
N PRO A 42 -10.78 7.44 -11.19
CA PRO A 42 -10.24 7.44 -9.84
C PRO A 42 -9.20 6.35 -9.61
N LEU A 43 -9.38 5.17 -10.22
CA LEU A 43 -8.47 4.02 -10.06
C LEU A 43 -7.15 4.18 -10.82
N LYS A 44 -7.08 5.12 -11.77
CA LYS A 44 -5.84 5.44 -12.50
C LYS A 44 -5.01 6.53 -11.83
N ARG A 45 -5.52 7.13 -10.75
CA ARG A 45 -4.75 8.14 -10.00
C ARG A 45 -3.61 7.46 -9.26
N LEU A 46 -2.49 8.15 -9.20
CA LEU A 46 -1.33 7.70 -8.43
C LEU A 46 -1.71 7.60 -6.94
N ASN A 47 -1.30 6.52 -6.28
CA ASN A 47 -1.45 6.40 -4.83
C ASN A 47 -0.57 7.47 -4.15
N PRO A 48 -1.11 8.29 -3.23
CA PRO A 48 -0.33 9.29 -2.50
C PRO A 48 0.94 8.73 -1.84
N ILE A 49 0.87 7.51 -1.29
CA ILE A 49 2.02 6.87 -0.63
C ILE A 49 3.11 6.51 -1.65
N GLU A 50 2.72 6.05 -2.85
CA GLU A 50 3.67 5.78 -3.92
C GLU A 50 4.26 7.07 -4.51
N ALA A 51 3.46 8.13 -4.55
CA ALA A 51 3.90 9.44 -5.01
C ALA A 51 5.04 10.02 -4.15
N LEU A 52 5.15 9.62 -2.89
CA LEU A 52 6.27 10.02 -2.02
C LEU A 52 7.62 9.55 -2.55
N ALA A 53 7.67 8.52 -3.42
CA ALA A 53 8.88 8.00 -4.03
C ALA A 53 9.24 8.69 -5.36
N ASP A 54 8.39 9.60 -5.83
CA ASP A 54 8.58 10.30 -7.10
C ASP A 54 9.89 11.10 -7.11
N PRO A 55 10.57 11.21 -8.28
CA PRO A 55 11.76 12.05 -8.44
C PRO A 55 11.59 13.50 -8.02
N PHE A 56 10.36 14.04 -8.10
CA PHE A 56 10.07 15.41 -7.65
C PHE A 56 10.46 15.64 -6.18
N PHE A 57 10.38 14.61 -5.34
CA PHE A 57 10.74 14.70 -3.91
C PHE A 57 12.17 14.25 -3.62
N ASP A 58 12.99 13.92 -4.63
CA ASP A 58 14.37 13.45 -4.42
C ASP A 58 15.23 14.52 -3.72
N GLU A 59 14.98 15.81 -3.98
CA GLU A 59 15.67 16.92 -3.31
C GLU A 59 15.45 16.91 -1.79
N LEU A 60 14.25 16.54 -1.31
CA LEU A 60 13.95 16.47 0.13
C LEU A 60 14.64 15.30 0.83
N ARG A 61 15.15 14.33 0.07
CA ARG A 61 15.89 13.17 0.61
C ARG A 61 17.40 13.42 0.67
N ASP A 62 17.89 14.51 0.07
CA ASP A 62 19.29 14.89 0.15
C ASP A 62 19.60 15.43 1.57
N PRO A 63 20.51 14.79 2.33
CA PRO A 63 20.90 15.27 3.66
C PRO A 63 21.57 16.65 3.63
N CYS A 64 21.99 17.12 2.46
CA CYS A 64 22.61 18.44 2.25
C CYS A 64 21.62 19.54 1.85
N ILE A 65 20.31 19.26 1.77
CA ILE A 65 19.33 20.28 1.41
C ILE A 65 19.32 21.42 2.43
N LYS A 66 19.43 22.66 1.93
CA LYS A 66 19.35 23.88 2.74
C LYS A 66 18.05 24.59 2.41
N LEU A 67 17.21 24.82 3.42
CA LEU A 67 15.96 25.52 3.22
C LEU A 67 16.21 27.02 2.95
N PRO A 68 15.42 27.66 2.09
CA PRO A 68 15.51 29.10 1.87
C PRO A 68 15.10 29.85 3.16
N LYS A 69 16.08 30.50 3.81
CA LYS A 69 16.01 31.43 4.96
C LYS A 69 15.01 31.08 6.09
N TYR A 70 15.53 31.01 7.32
CA TYR A 70 14.82 30.86 8.62
C TYR A 70 14.42 29.45 9.07
N ILE A 71 14.81 28.40 8.36
CA ILE A 71 14.64 27.02 8.82
C ILE A 71 15.99 26.30 8.74
N ASP A 72 16.61 26.06 9.90
CA ASP A 72 17.95 25.48 10.01
C ASP A 72 17.97 23.96 9.78
N LYS A 73 16.82 23.29 9.93
CA LYS A 73 16.68 21.84 9.78
C LYS A 73 15.32 21.47 9.21
N LEU A 74 15.30 20.52 8.28
CA LEU A 74 14.07 19.92 7.75
C LEU A 74 13.29 19.23 8.88
N PRO A 75 11.94 19.32 8.92
CA PRO A 75 11.14 18.54 9.85
C PRO A 75 11.34 17.03 9.62
N GLU A 76 10.85 16.23 10.56
CA GLU A 76 10.83 14.77 10.40
C GLU A 76 9.90 14.41 9.24
N LEU A 77 10.48 14.05 8.09
CA LEU A 77 9.75 13.65 6.87
C LEU A 77 9.63 12.14 6.69
N PHE A 78 10.41 11.36 7.45
CA PHE A 78 10.58 9.92 7.25
C PHE A 78 10.13 9.08 8.46
N ASN A 79 9.25 9.64 9.29
CA ASN A 79 8.69 9.01 10.48
C ASN A 79 7.39 8.25 10.18
N PHE A 80 7.44 7.31 9.23
CA PHE A 80 6.27 6.52 8.83
C PHE A 80 5.85 5.52 9.91
N CYS A 81 4.54 5.36 10.08
CA CYS A 81 3.95 4.32 10.91
C CYS A 81 4.00 2.95 10.22
N LYS A 82 3.82 1.86 10.98
CA LYS A 82 3.87 0.48 10.45
C LYS A 82 2.82 0.25 9.37
N GLU A 83 1.63 0.79 9.57
CA GLU A 83 0.50 0.71 8.65
C GLU A 83 0.81 1.41 7.33
N GLU A 84 1.44 2.59 7.39
CA GLU A 84 1.85 3.35 6.21
C GLU A 84 2.91 2.56 5.43
N ILE A 85 3.93 2.02 6.13
CA ILE A 85 4.98 1.19 5.52
C ILE A 85 4.37 -0.02 4.83
N GLN A 86 3.40 -0.70 5.45
CA GLN A 86 2.74 -1.88 4.88
C GLN A 86 2.01 -1.58 3.57
N GLU A 87 1.42 -0.40 3.42
CA GLU A 87 0.75 0.03 2.19
C GLU A 87 1.74 0.40 1.07
N MET A 88 2.99 0.78 1.41
CA MET A 88 4.02 1.10 0.42
C MET A 88 4.44 -0.12 -0.40
N SER A 89 4.68 0.09 -1.70
CA SER A 89 5.39 -0.88 -2.54
C SER A 89 6.87 -1.02 -2.14
N MET A 90 7.46 -2.16 -2.47
CA MET A 90 8.85 -2.48 -2.13
C MET A 90 9.84 -1.44 -2.67
N GLU A 91 9.58 -0.93 -3.87
CA GLU A 91 10.37 0.11 -4.51
C GLU A 91 10.31 1.44 -3.75
N CYS A 92 9.12 1.81 -3.26
CA CYS A 92 8.92 3.02 -2.46
C CYS A 92 9.63 2.91 -1.11
N ARG A 93 9.48 1.77 -0.42
CA ARG A 93 10.17 1.51 0.86
C ARG A 93 11.67 1.67 0.71
N ARG A 94 12.26 1.08 -0.33
CA ARG A 94 13.70 1.14 -0.59
C ARG A 94 14.21 2.56 -0.83
N LYS A 95 13.38 3.45 -1.39
CA LYS A 95 13.78 4.82 -1.75
C LYS A 95 13.55 5.83 -0.63
N ILE A 96 12.53 5.61 0.21
CA ILE A 96 12.07 6.58 1.20
C ILE A 96 12.53 6.20 2.62
N ILE A 97 12.61 4.92 2.95
CA ILE A 97 12.92 4.47 4.31
C ILE A 97 14.44 4.44 4.51
N PRO A 98 14.97 5.10 5.55
CA PRO A 98 16.38 4.98 5.92
C PRO A 98 16.72 3.52 6.31
N LYS A 99 17.93 3.06 5.99
CA LYS A 99 18.34 1.64 6.12
C LYS A 99 18.08 1.05 7.53
N ASN A 100 18.23 1.85 8.57
CA ASN A 100 18.03 1.42 9.97
C ASN A 100 16.57 1.05 10.28
N VAL A 101 15.59 1.75 9.72
CA VAL A 101 14.15 1.47 9.93
C VAL A 101 13.69 0.29 9.06
N TYR A 102 14.31 0.13 7.88
CA TYR A 102 13.99 -0.95 6.96
C TYR A 102 14.36 -2.34 7.52
N GLU A 103 15.50 -2.45 8.21
CA GLU A 103 15.94 -3.71 8.84
C GLU A 103 15.03 -4.13 10.00
N GLU A 104 14.53 -3.18 10.81
CA GLU A 104 13.59 -3.46 11.88
C GLU A 104 12.26 -4.04 11.36
N PHE A 105 11.77 -3.54 10.22
CA PHE A 105 10.55 -4.05 9.60
C PHE A 105 10.72 -5.48 9.03
N LEU A 106 11.83 -5.77 8.34
CA LEU A 106 12.13 -7.10 7.81
C LEU A 106 12.22 -8.19 8.89
N MET A 107 12.55 -7.82 10.12
CA MET A 107 12.62 -8.76 11.25
C MET A 107 11.24 -9.06 11.89
N VAL A 108 10.21 -8.26 11.60
CA VAL A 108 8.85 -8.48 12.11
C VAL A 108 8.10 -9.50 11.22
N ASP A 109 8.32 -9.47 9.91
CA ASP A 109 7.64 -10.34 8.94
C ASP A 109 7.94 -11.85 9.13
N GLU A 110 9.05 -12.23 9.77
CA GLU A 110 9.32 -13.65 10.08
C GLU A 110 8.55 -14.17 11.31
N ASN A 111 8.10 -13.30 12.22
CA ASN A 111 7.44 -13.74 13.46
C ASN A 111 5.94 -13.98 13.27
N ASP A 112 5.26 -13.21 12.41
CA ASP A 112 3.81 -13.36 12.20
C ASP A 112 3.44 -14.56 11.32
N ASN A 113 4.34 -15.01 10.44
CA ASN A 113 4.15 -16.23 9.66
C ASN A 113 4.24 -17.51 10.52
N ASN A 114 4.94 -17.48 11.66
CA ASN A 114 4.98 -18.62 12.58
C ASN A 114 3.72 -18.73 13.44
N ILE A 115 3.05 -17.63 13.77
CA ILE A 115 1.83 -17.64 14.61
C ILE A 115 0.63 -18.22 13.85
N ILE A 116 0.52 -17.97 12.54
CA ILE A 116 -0.55 -18.52 11.69
C ILE A 116 -0.35 -20.03 11.45
N ASN A 117 0.90 -20.48 11.32
CA ASN A 117 1.21 -21.90 11.13
C ASN A 117 1.00 -22.72 12.41
N ASP A 118 1.24 -22.14 13.59
CA ASP A 118 1.00 -22.79 14.89
C ASP A 118 -0.49 -22.87 15.26
N THR A 119 -1.32 -21.91 14.82
CA THR A 119 -2.77 -21.97 15.03
C THR A 119 -3.45 -22.99 14.11
N ILE A 120 -3.03 -23.11 12.86
CA ILE A 120 -3.59 -24.11 11.93
C ILE A 120 -3.15 -25.55 12.29
N SER A 121 -1.96 -25.72 12.85
CA SER A 121 -1.44 -27.05 13.24
C SER A 121 -2.06 -27.60 14.53
N ASN A 122 -2.61 -26.74 15.39
CA ASN A 122 -3.28 -27.15 16.62
C ASN A 122 -4.76 -27.52 16.40
N ASP A 123 -5.46 -26.89 15.45
CA ASP A 123 -6.88 -27.19 15.19
C ASP A 123 -7.10 -28.54 14.46
N PHE A 124 -6.07 -29.15 13.87
CA PHE A 124 -6.18 -30.46 13.19
C PHE A 124 -5.86 -31.68 14.08
N ASN A 125 -5.38 -31.48 15.30
CA ASN A 125 -4.94 -32.59 16.17
C ASN A 125 -5.91 -32.95 17.31
N GLU A 126 -7.04 -32.25 17.46
CA GLU A 126 -8.01 -32.52 18.54
C GLU A 126 -9.26 -33.30 18.09
N SER A 127 -9.18 -34.08 17.01
CA SER A 127 -10.31 -34.91 16.54
C SER A 127 -9.97 -36.36 16.19
N ASN A 128 -8.98 -36.96 16.87
CA ASN A 128 -8.78 -38.42 16.82
C ASN A 128 -8.24 -38.98 18.14
N LEU A 129 -9.08 -38.95 19.18
CA LEU A 129 -8.94 -39.89 20.28
C LEU A 129 -10.34 -40.24 20.77
N ASP A 130 -10.95 -41.27 20.17
CA ASP A 130 -11.85 -42.21 20.84
C ASP A 130 -12.39 -43.23 19.83
N THR A 131 -11.63 -44.28 19.56
CA THR A 131 -12.22 -45.57 19.18
C THR A 131 -11.28 -46.66 19.66
N ASN A 132 -11.60 -47.26 20.82
CA ASN A 132 -11.33 -48.66 21.16
C ASN A 132 -11.90 -48.98 22.55
N ASN A 133 -13.16 -49.42 22.65
CA ASN A 133 -13.45 -50.68 23.35
C ASN A 133 -14.92 -51.13 23.19
N SER A 134 -15.06 -52.38 22.75
CA SER A 134 -16.02 -53.38 23.22
C SER A 134 -17.52 -53.09 23.30
N ASN A 135 -18.20 -53.90 22.49
CA ASN A 135 -19.27 -54.81 22.90
C ASN A 135 -20.74 -54.33 22.87
N ASN A 136 -21.52 -55.26 22.32
CA ASN A 136 -22.96 -55.50 22.49
C ASN A 136 -23.87 -54.75 21.50
N LYS A 137 -24.38 -55.45 20.47
CA LYS A 137 -25.58 -56.32 20.49
C LYS A 137 -26.86 -55.47 20.39
N THR A 138 -27.53 -55.55 19.24
CA THR A 138 -28.97 -55.82 19.01
C THR A 138 -29.57 -55.03 17.85
N HIS A 139 -30.30 -55.78 17.00
CA HIS A 139 -31.54 -55.45 16.27
C HIS A 139 -31.51 -54.35 15.19
N VAL A 140 -31.64 -54.69 13.90
CA VAL A 140 -32.92 -54.81 13.11
C VAL A 140 -33.69 -53.47 13.17
N ILE A 141 -33.94 -52.76 12.06
CA ILE A 141 -35.08 -52.95 11.14
C ILE A 141 -34.79 -52.22 9.80
N ILE A 142 -35.34 -52.80 8.73
CA ILE A 142 -35.31 -52.47 7.30
C ILE A 142 -36.40 -51.43 6.97
N GLU A 143 -36.34 -50.88 5.75
CA GLU A 143 -37.43 -50.26 4.95
C GLU A 143 -37.63 -48.76 5.15
N SER A 144 -37.88 -47.93 4.13
CA SER A 144 -37.88 -48.00 2.65
C SER A 144 -37.68 -46.56 2.15
#